data_AF-A0A2S4LTN7-F1
#
_entry.id   AF-A0A2S4LTN7-F1
#
_cell.length_a   1.000
_cell.length_b   1.000
_cell.length_c   1.000
_cell.angle_alpha   90.00
_cell.angle_beta   90.00
_cell.angle_gamma   90.00
#
_symmetry.space_group_name_H-M   'P 1'
#
loop_
_entity.id
_entity.type
_entity.pdbx_description
1 polymer ?
#
loop_
_entity_poly.entity_id
_entity_poly.type
_entity_poly.pdbx_seq_one_letter_code
_entity_poly.pdbx_strand_id
1 'polypeptide(L)' 'MGWIDAGALARIDRMIGYSEPYATSHLALDADTNLQAEVANVARAVTAAVSALRVGKQHRAGEGIEPPRAK' A
#
# COMPACT_ATOMS: atom_id res chain seq x y z
N MET A 1 5.45 19.24 -15.56
CA MET A 1 4.67 17.99 -15.38
C MET A 1 3.78 18.14 -14.15
N GLY A 2 2.52 17.71 -14.20
CA GLY A 2 1.46 18.00 -13.20
C GLY A 2 0.94 16.77 -12.45
N TRP A 3 1.84 15.94 -11.90
CA TRP A 3 1.46 14.80 -11.07
C TRP A 3 1.16 15.26 -9.64
N ILE A 4 0.18 14.62 -8.99
CA ILE A 4 -0.19 14.90 -7.61
C ILE A 4 0.11 13.65 -6.78
N ASP A 5 0.84 13.83 -5.69
CA ASP A 5 1.15 12.75 -4.75
C ASP A 5 -0.12 12.30 -3.99
N ALA A 6 -0.36 10.99 -3.93
CA ALA A 6 -1.46 10.39 -3.17
C ALA A 6 -1.10 10.09 -1.70
N GLY A 7 0.13 10.40 -1.30
CA GLY A 7 0.62 10.33 0.07
C GLY A 7 1.40 9.06 0.40
N ALA A 8 2.01 9.03 1.59
CA ALA A 8 2.95 7.98 1.98
C ALA A 8 2.34 6.56 2.03
N LEU A 9 1.03 6.43 2.33
CA LEU A 9 0.33 5.13 2.32
C LEU A 9 -0.11 4.68 0.92
N ALA A 10 0.05 5.53 -0.10
CA ALA A 10 -0.22 5.18 -1.50
C ALA A 10 0.99 4.50 -2.18
N ARG A 11 1.97 4.08 -1.39
CA ARG A 11 3.15 3.34 -1.83
C ARG A 11 3.52 2.31 -0.77
N ILE A 12 4.16 1.26 -1.20
CA ILE A 12 4.67 0.20 -0.34
C ILE A 12 6.00 -0.29 -0.89
N ASP A 13 6.90 -0.64 0.01
CA ASP A 13 8.10 -1.39 -0.29
C ASP A 13 8.27 -2.48 0.77
N ARG A 14 8.56 -3.71 0.34
CA ARG A 14 8.70 -4.89 1.21
C ARG A 14 9.74 -5.85 0.65
N MET A 15 10.60 -6.32 1.55
CA MET A 15 11.43 -7.50 1.31
C MET A 15 10.77 -8.72 1.94
N ILE A 16 10.53 -9.75 1.14
CA ILE A 16 9.89 -11.00 1.57
C ILE A 16 10.91 -12.11 1.44
N GLY A 17 11.03 -12.96 2.47
CA GLY A 17 11.89 -14.13 2.41
C GLY A 17 13.36 -13.81 2.10
N TYR A 18 13.88 -12.67 2.56
CA TYR A 18 15.21 -12.16 2.17
C TYR A 18 16.34 -13.18 2.33
N SER A 19 16.25 -14.00 3.37
CA SER A 19 17.24 -15.04 3.69
C SER A 19 16.72 -16.45 3.43
N GLU A 20 15.59 -16.60 2.75
CA GLU A 20 14.96 -17.88 2.46
C GLU A 20 15.38 -18.43 1.08
N PRO A 21 15.29 -19.75 0.87
CA PRO A 21 15.57 -20.34 -0.43
C PRO A 21 14.67 -19.76 -1.53
N TYR A 22 15.28 -19.36 -2.65
CA TYR A 22 14.54 -18.83 -3.79
C TYR A 22 13.45 -19.77 -4.29
N ALA A 23 13.68 -21.10 -4.24
CA ALA A 23 12.73 -22.12 -4.66
C ALA A 23 11.37 -22.04 -3.93
N THR A 24 11.31 -21.44 -2.74
CA THR A 24 10.08 -21.26 -1.94
C THR A 24 9.61 -19.81 -1.87
N SER A 25 10.25 -18.88 -2.58
CA SER A 25 9.96 -17.44 -2.52
C SER A 25 8.50 -17.09 -2.86
N HIS A 26 7.94 -17.73 -3.90
CA HIS A 26 6.53 -17.52 -4.26
C HIS A 26 5.57 -18.02 -3.18
N LEU A 27 5.88 -19.14 -2.51
CA LEU A 27 5.07 -19.63 -1.40
C LEU A 27 5.12 -18.66 -0.21
N ALA A 28 6.29 -18.07 0.06
CA ALA A 28 6.43 -17.04 1.09
C ALA A 28 5.60 -15.78 0.75
N LEU A 29 5.60 -15.35 -0.51
CA LEU A 29 4.75 -14.26 -0.99
C LEU A 29 3.26 -14.58 -0.84
N ASP A 30 2.84 -15.78 -1.26
CA ASP A 30 1.44 -16.20 -1.21
C ASP A 30 0.92 -16.34 0.24
N ALA A 31 1.80 -16.75 1.16
CA ALA A 31 1.47 -16.87 2.58
C ALA A 31 1.43 -15.52 3.33
N ASP A 32 2.01 -14.45 2.78
CA ASP A 32 2.07 -13.14 3.46
C ASP A 32 0.77 -12.35 3.28
N THR A 33 -0.23 -12.68 4.09
CA THR A 33 -1.52 -11.99 4.12
C THR A 33 -1.41 -10.53 4.56
N ASN A 34 -0.36 -10.18 5.32
CA ASN A 34 -0.12 -8.79 5.71
C ASN A 34 0.28 -7.96 4.51
N LEU A 35 1.20 -8.43 3.67
CA LEU A 35 1.53 -7.75 2.42
C LEU A 35 0.30 -7.57 1.53
N GLN A 36 -0.54 -8.60 1.40
CA GLN A 36 -1.77 -8.51 0.61
C GLN A 36 -2.70 -7.40 1.15
N ALA A 37 -2.84 -7.28 2.47
CA ALA A 37 -3.57 -6.19 3.10
C ALA A 37 -2.91 -4.82 2.88
N GLU A 38 -1.58 -4.74 2.85
CA GLU A 38 -0.85 -3.49 2.56
C GLU A 38 -1.07 -3.04 1.12
N VAL A 39 -1.07 -3.97 0.15
CA VAL A 39 -1.41 -3.69 -1.25
C VAL A 39 -2.84 -3.15 -1.36
N ALA A 40 -3.79 -3.76 -0.65
CA ALA A 40 -5.17 -3.27 -0.61
C ALA A 40 -5.25 -1.86 0.00
N ASN A 41 -4.47 -1.57 1.04
CA ASN A 41 -4.39 -0.25 1.64
C ASN A 41 -3.80 0.81 0.70
N VAL A 42 -2.78 0.46 -0.08
CA VAL A 42 -2.24 1.33 -1.15
C VAL A 42 -3.34 1.69 -2.15
N ALA A 43 -4.09 0.69 -2.62
CA ALA A 43 -5.19 0.92 -3.55
C ALA A 43 -6.28 1.84 -2.96
N ARG A 44 -6.62 1.66 -1.67
CA ARG A 44 -7.56 2.54 -0.95
C ARG A 44 -7.05 3.97 -0.87
N ALA A 45 -5.76 4.18 -0.54
CA ALA A 45 -5.15 5.51 -0.46
C ALA A 45 -5.19 6.23 -1.81
N VAL A 46 -4.76 5.57 -2.90
CA VAL A 46 -4.82 6.14 -4.26
C VAL A 46 -6.27 6.50 -4.65
N THR A 47 -7.21 5.60 -4.38
CA THR A 47 -8.63 5.82 -4.72
C THR A 47 -9.23 6.99 -3.95
N ALA A 48 -8.91 7.13 -2.66
CA ALA A 48 -9.34 8.25 -1.84
C ALA A 48 -8.76 9.58 -2.35
N ALA A 49 -7.48 9.60 -2.72
CA ALA A 49 -6.83 10.77 -3.29
C ALA A 49 -7.50 11.21 -4.60
N VAL A 50 -7.68 10.29 -5.55
CA VAL A 50 -8.33 10.56 -6.84
C VAL A 50 -9.76 11.04 -6.64
N SER A 51 -10.50 10.43 -5.71
CA SER A 51 -11.90 10.81 -5.44
C SER A 51 -12.00 12.24 -4.88
N ALA A 52 -11.12 12.61 -3.94
CA ALA A 52 -11.07 13.96 -3.38
C ALA A 52 -10.69 15.00 -4.44
N LEU A 53 -9.66 14.70 -5.25
CA LEU A 53 -9.20 15.58 -6.32
C LEU A 53 -10.30 15.86 -7.36
N ARG A 54 -11.09 14.86 -7.73
CA ARG A 54 -12.20 15.01 -8.68
C ARG A 54 -13.30 15.95 -8.22
N VAL A 55 -13.46 16.15 -6.91
CA VAL A 55 -14.46 17.05 -6.32
C VAL A 55 -13.83 18.34 -5.75
N GLY A 56 -12.56 18.62 -6.10
CA GLY A 56 -11.86 19.82 -5.64
C GLY A 56 -11.56 19.85 -4.14
N LYS A 57 -11.56 18.70 -3.46
CA LYS A 57 -11.25 18.58 -2.03
C LYS A 57 -9.79 18.20 -1.81
N GLN A 58 -9.27 18.58 -0.64
CA GLN A 58 -7.99 18.12 -0.15
C GLN A 58 -8.11 16.68 0.38
N HIS A 59 -7.10 15.86 0.12
CA HIS A 59 -7.02 14.49 0.60
C HIS A 59 -6.05 14.42 1.79
N ARG A 60 -6.49 13.86 2.92
CA ARG A 60 -5.59 13.47 4.00
C ARG A 60 -5.10 12.05 3.75
N ALA A 61 -3.82 11.93 3.42
CA ALA A 61 -3.19 10.65 3.18
C ALA A 61 -3.38 9.70 4.37
N GLY A 62 -3.99 8.54 4.11
CA GLY A 62 -4.13 7.47 5.10
C GLY A 62 -5.22 7.62 6.14
N GLU A 63 -6.13 8.58 5.98
CA GLU A 63 -7.29 8.69 6.87
C GLU A 63 -8.14 7.41 6.85
N GLY A 64 -8.33 6.80 8.02
CA GLY A 64 -9.10 5.56 8.18
C GLY A 64 -8.43 4.29 7.64
N ILE A 65 -7.13 4.34 7.29
CA ILE A 65 -6.36 3.19 6.83
C ILE A 65 -5.50 2.68 7.98
N GLU A 66 -5.88 1.52 8.51
CA GLU A 66 -5.13 0.84 9.56
C GLU A 66 -3.97 0.01 8.98
N PRO A 67 -2.75 0.12 9.54
CA PRO A 67 -1.63 -0.70 9.09
C PRO A 67 -1.82 -2.15 9.54
N PRO A 68 -1.63 -3.15 8.66
CA PRO A 68 -1.79 -4.55 9.01
C PRO A 68 -0.61 -5.10 9.82
N ARG A 69 0.51 -4.38 9.86
CA ARG A 69 1.69 -4.71 10.69
C ARG A 69 1.85 -3.68 11.79
N ALA A 70 2.35 -4.14 12.93
CA ALA A 70 2.85 -3.24 13.97
C ALA A 70 4.04 -2.42 13.44
N LYS A 71 4.24 -1.25 14.04
CA LYS A 71 5.30 -0.30 13.68
C LYS A 71 6.67 -0.75 14.20
#